data_AF-A0A3S1R2G1-F1
#
_entry.id   AF-A0A3S1R2G1-F1
#
_cell.length_a   1.000
_cell.length_b   1.000
_cell.length_c   1.000
_cell.angle_alpha   90.00
_cell.angle_beta   90.00
_cell.angle_gamma   90.00
#
_symmetry.space_group_name_H-M   'P 1'
#
loop_
_entity.id
_entity.type
_entity.pdbx_description
1 polymer ?
#
loop_
_entity_poly.entity_id
_entity_poly.type
_entity_poly.pdbx_seq_one_letter_code
_entity_poly.pdbx_strand_id
1 'polypeptide(L)' 'MSAPVSLAGRADWLNEKHLQRLLAALAEGGEQARVAGGAVRNTLLGQPVADIDIAATTLPEETIRRAEAAGFKT' A
#
# COMPACT_ATOMS: atom_id res chain seq x y z
N MET A 1 -4.88 9.60 -26.69
CA MET A 1 -4.87 9.10 -25.30
C MET A 1 -3.47 8.62 -25.00
N SER A 2 -2.84 9.09 -23.91
CA SER A 2 -1.52 8.57 -23.51
C SER A 2 -1.63 7.11 -23.08
N ALA A 3 -0.56 6.34 -23.31
CA ALA A 3 -0.47 4.96 -22.86
C ALA A 3 -0.70 4.86 -21.33
N PRO A 4 -1.28 3.74 -20.84
CA PRO A 4 -1.48 3.55 -19.42
C PRO A 4 -0.14 3.54 -18.68
N VAL A 5 -0.05 4.36 -17.63
CA VAL A 5 1.12 4.45 -16.77
C VAL A 5 1.09 3.29 -15.78
N SER A 6 2.17 2.51 -15.68
CA SER A 6 2.23 1.29 -14.84
C SER A 6 3.44 1.25 -13.92
N LEU A 7 3.24 0.88 -12.65
CA LEU A 7 4.33 0.63 -11.70
C LEU A 7 5.05 -0.71 -11.89
N ALA A 8 4.50 -1.61 -12.73
CA ALA A 8 5.03 -2.94 -12.92
C ALA A 8 6.50 -2.92 -13.36
N GLY A 9 7.34 -3.71 -12.68
CA GLY A 9 8.79 -3.77 -12.93
C GLY A 9 9.59 -2.53 -12.51
N ARG A 10 8.97 -1.56 -11.82
CA ARG A 10 9.61 -0.32 -11.36
C ARG A 10 9.50 -0.09 -9.84
N ALA A 11 8.67 -0.88 -9.17
CA ALA A 11 8.31 -0.71 -7.76
C ALA A 11 8.71 -1.93 -6.92
N ASP A 12 10.01 -2.19 -6.76
CA ASP A 12 10.47 -3.36 -5.98
C ASP A 12 9.96 -3.32 -4.53
N TRP A 13 9.83 -2.12 -3.96
CA TRP A 13 9.24 -1.89 -2.63
C TRP A 13 7.81 -2.42 -2.51
N LEU A 14 7.05 -2.50 -3.62
CA LEU A 14 5.67 -2.98 -3.58
C LEU A 14 5.62 -4.50 -3.32
N ASN A 15 6.68 -5.23 -3.65
CA ASN A 15 6.77 -6.68 -3.42
C ASN A 15 7.27 -7.05 -2.02
N GLU A 16 7.53 -6.07 -1.15
CA GLU A 16 7.97 -6.32 0.22
C GLU A 16 6.90 -7.13 0.98
N LYS A 17 7.34 -8.18 1.69
CA LYS A 17 6.48 -9.20 2.28
C LYS A 17 5.57 -8.65 3.37
N HIS A 18 6.08 -7.77 4.24
CA HIS A 18 5.29 -7.17 5.31
C HIS A 18 4.25 -6.19 4.76
N LEU A 19 4.59 -5.40 3.74
CA LEU A 19 3.66 -4.53 3.03
C LEU A 19 2.53 -5.34 2.38
N GLN A 20 2.85 -6.41 1.65
CA GLN A 20 1.85 -7.29 1.04
C GLN A 20 0.92 -7.92 2.09
N ARG A 21 1.48 -8.37 3.22
CA ARG A 21 0.68 -8.89 4.35
C ARG A 21 -0.27 -7.85 4.94
N LEU A 22 0.21 -6.60 5.12
CA LEU A 22 -0.61 -5.52 5.65
C LEU A 22 -1.73 -5.13 4.68
N LEU A 23 -1.42 -4.98 3.39
CA LEU A 23 -2.42 -4.68 2.36
C LEU A 23 -3.50 -5.75 2.29
N ALA A 24 -3.11 -7.04 2.35
CA ALA A 24 -4.06 -8.14 2.35
C ALA A 24 -4.99 -8.11 3.58
N ALA A 25 -4.43 -7.91 4.77
CA ALA A 25 -5.21 -7.81 6.01
C ALA A 25 -6.21 -6.64 5.97
N LEU A 26 -5.80 -5.48 5.46
CA LEU A 26 -6.65 -4.31 5.36
C LEU A 26 -7.73 -4.44 4.27
N ALA A 27 -7.49 -5.20 3.21
CA ALA A 27 -8.41 -5.40 2.09
C ALA A 27 -9.45 -6.54 2.30
N GLU A 28 -9.51 -7.14 3.48
CA GLU A 28 -10.49 -8.19 3.78
C GLU A 28 -11.95 -7.69 3.73
N GLY A 29 -12.88 -8.59 3.44
CA GLY A 29 -14.32 -8.30 3.54
C GLY A 29 -14.87 -7.33 2.48
N GLY A 30 -14.18 -7.15 1.36
CA GLY A 30 -14.60 -6.25 0.27
C GLY A 30 -14.09 -4.81 0.41
N GLU A 31 -13.35 -4.53 1.48
CA GLU A 31 -12.60 -3.29 1.66
C GLU A 31 -11.38 -3.23 0.72
N GLN A 32 -10.78 -2.05 0.59
CA GLN A 32 -9.66 -1.82 -0.30
C GLN A 32 -8.52 -1.14 0.47
N ALA A 33 -7.30 -1.58 0.22
CA ALA A 33 -6.08 -0.93 0.68
C ALA A 33 -5.14 -0.76 -0.51
N ARG A 34 -4.60 0.44 -0.71
CA ARG A 34 -3.69 0.78 -1.81
C ARG A 34 -2.56 1.65 -1.30
N VAL A 35 -1.37 1.47 -1.87
CA VAL A 35 -0.30 2.44 -1.68
C VAL A 35 -0.63 3.72 -2.42
N ALA A 36 -0.48 4.85 -1.73
CA ALA A 36 -0.77 6.17 -2.24
C ALA A 36 0.40 7.13 -1.95
N GLY A 37 0.33 8.33 -2.51
CA GLY A 37 1.28 9.39 -2.17
C GLY A 37 2.67 9.24 -2.77
N GLY A 38 3.69 9.54 -1.96
CA GLY A 38 5.06 9.77 -2.39
C GLY A 38 5.70 8.57 -3.09
N ALA A 39 5.46 7.35 -2.60
CA ALA A 39 6.00 6.13 -3.18
C ALA A 39 5.57 5.94 -4.65
N VAL A 40 4.28 6.13 -4.94
CA VAL A 40 3.74 6.04 -6.30
C VAL A 40 4.35 7.12 -7.18
N ARG A 41 4.28 8.39 -6.74
CA ARG A 41 4.84 9.53 -7.50
C ARG A 41 6.33 9.33 -7.80
N ASN A 42 7.14 9.07 -6.79
CA ASN A 42 8.59 8.98 -6.94
C ASN A 42 8.98 7.81 -7.84
N THR A 43 8.31 6.66 -7.72
CA THR A 43 8.53 5.53 -8.63
C THR A 43 8.24 5.89 -10.08
N LEU A 44 7.14 6.61 -10.33
CA LEU A 44 6.79 7.06 -11.67
C LEU A 44 7.79 8.08 -12.25
N LEU A 45 8.41 8.88 -11.39
CA LEU A 45 9.43 9.87 -11.73
C LEU A 45 10.87 9.31 -11.74
N GLY A 46 11.08 8.03 -11.39
CA GLY A 46 12.42 7.46 -11.24
C GLY A 46 13.23 8.08 -10.10
N GLN A 47 12.55 8.60 -9.07
CA GLN A 47 13.15 9.18 -7.87
C GLN A 47 13.19 8.15 -6.71
N PRO A 48 14.10 8.30 -5.75
CA PRO A 48 14.13 7.46 -4.55
C PRO A 48 12.81 7.49 -3.78
N VAL A 49 12.37 6.33 -3.30
CA VAL A 49 11.22 6.20 -2.40
C VAL A 49 11.73 6.14 -0.97
N ALA A 50 11.21 7.02 -0.10
CA ALA A 50 11.58 7.08 1.31
C ALA A 50 10.57 6.36 2.20
N ASP A 51 9.28 6.71 2.05
CA ASP A 51 8.18 6.21 2.88
C ASP A 51 7.07 5.60 2.01
N ILE A 52 6.34 4.64 2.59
CA ILE A 52 5.18 3.99 1.98
C ILE A 52 3.92 4.36 2.77
N ASP A 53 3.03 5.10 2.14
CA ASP A 53 1.72 5.44 2.71
C ASP A 53 0.63 4.51 2.15
N ILE A 54 -0.24 4.01 3.02
CA ILE A 54 -1.39 3.18 2.63
C ILE A 54 -2.67 3.97 2.85
N ALA A 55 -3.50 4.08 1.80
CA ALA A 55 -4.88 4.52 1.91
C ALA A 55 -5.79 3.28 1.98
N ALA A 56 -6.69 3.24 2.95
CA ALA A 56 -7.66 2.18 3.13
C ALA A 56 -9.09 2.74 3.18
N THR A 57 -10.08 1.93 2.80
CA THR A 57 -11.50 2.28 2.91
C THR A 57 -12.09 1.99 4.28
N THR A 58 -11.40 1.18 5.09
CA THR A 58 -11.76 0.90 6.48
C THR A 58 -11.74 2.17 7.33
N LEU A 59 -12.69 2.27 8.27
CA LEU A 59 -12.63 3.29 9.33
C LEU A 59 -11.36 3.10 10.19
N PRO A 60 -10.90 4.15 10.90
CA PRO A 60 -9.68 4.08 11.70
C PRO A 60 -9.68 2.92 12.71
N GLU A 61 -10.79 2.70 13.41
CA GLU A 61 -10.91 1.66 14.44
C GLU A 61 -10.77 0.26 13.83
N GLU A 62 -11.34 0.04 12.64
CA GLU A 62 -11.26 -1.23 11.93
C GLU A 62 -9.86 -1.46 11.34
N THR A 63 -9.20 -0.39 10.88
CA THR A 63 -7.80 -0.43 10.43
C THR A 63 -6.89 -0.93 11.55
N ILE A 64 -7.02 -0.35 12.76
CA ILE A 64 -6.24 -0.74 13.94
C ILE A 64 -6.51 -2.20 14.31
N ARG A 65 -7.79 -2.58 14.44
CA ARG A 65 -8.19 -3.95 14.80
C ARG A 65 -7.60 -5.00 13.84
N ARG A 66 -7.62 -4.74 12.52
CA ARG A 66 -7.07 -5.65 11.51
C ARG A 66 -5.54 -5.71 11.56
N ALA A 67 -4.88 -4.57 11.73
CA ALA A 67 -3.43 -4.52 11.86
C ALA A 67 -2.94 -5.31 13.09
N GLU A 68 -3.61 -5.15 14.23
CA GLU A 68 -3.32 -5.91 15.47
C GLU A 68 -3.55 -7.41 15.27
N ALA A 69 -4.69 -7.80 14.69
CA ALA A 69 -5.01 -9.20 14.40
C ALA A 69 -3.98 -9.86 13.46
N ALA A 70 -3.37 -9.08 12.56
CA ALA A 70 -2.30 -9.52 11.67
C ALA A 70 -0.89 -9.49 12.32
N GLY A 71 -0.79 -9.06 13.58
CA GLY A 71 0.44 -9.03 14.37
C GLY A 71 1.33 -7.82 14.12
N PHE A 72 0.77 -6.73 13.56
CA PHE A 72 1.48 -5.47 13.42
C PHE A 72 1.39 -4.63 14.69
N LYS A 73 2.41 -3.81 14.93
CA LYS A 73 2.39 -2.82 16.00
C LYS A 73 1.46 -1.67 15.60
N THR A 74 0.52 -1.34 16.48
CA THR A 74 -0.41 -0.20 16.39
C THR A 74 -0.13 0.86 17.43
#